data_AF-A0A238ZHF3-F1
#
_entry.id   AF-A0A238ZHF3-F1
#
_cell.length_a   1.000
_cell.length_b   1.000
_cell.length_c   1.000
_cell.angle_alpha   90.00
_cell.angle_beta   90.00
_cell.angle_gamma   90.00
#
_symmetry.space_group_name_H-M   'P 1'
#
loop_
_entity.id
_entity.type
_entity.pdbx_description
1 polymer ?
#
loop_
_entity_poly.entity_id
_entity_poly.type
_entity_poly.pdbx_seq_one_letter_code
_entity_poly.pdbx_strand_id
1 'polypeptide(L)'
;MRLKGPLAISREARTRVLSARPPTAVRSGRLAGRADIGRGTTGRVAWEIAVGKNGGSLVTLRAAAERASLLDRTLLLLGRWWLQHTFDRALANLDRILEPATTAPETSPAPSVRPVPEQKAAG
;
A
#
# COMPACT_ATOMS: atom_id res chain seq x y z
N MET A 1 -8.83 -7.50 7.83
CA MET A 1 -7.58 -8.08 8.36
C MET A 1 -7.51 -7.89 9.87
N ARG A 2 -6.64 -8.62 10.56
CA ARG A 2 -6.43 -8.47 12.01
C ARG A 2 -5.06 -7.83 12.25
N LEU A 3 -5.06 -6.68 12.91
CA LEU A 3 -3.88 -5.94 13.31
C LEU A 3 -3.39 -6.43 14.67
N LYS A 4 -2.08 -6.61 14.78
CA LYS A 4 -1.39 -6.73 16.08
C LYS A 4 -0.82 -5.36 16.41
N GLY A 5 -0.98 -4.96 17.66
CA GLY A 5 -0.60 -3.65 18.18
C GLY A 5 0.39 -3.77 19.33
N PRO A 6 0.72 -2.64 19.97
CA PRO A 6 1.54 -2.63 21.19
C PRO A 6 0.87 -3.44 22.30
N LEU A 7 1.67 -3.91 23.26
CA LEU A 7 1.18 -4.64 24.44
C LEU A 7 0.39 -5.93 24.10
N ALA A 8 0.72 -6.57 22.97
CA ALA A 8 0.05 -7.76 22.43
C ALA A 8 -1.46 -7.59 22.12
N ILE A 9 -1.94 -6.34 22.06
CA ILE A 9 -3.35 -6.06 21.76
C ILE A 9 -3.61 -6.30 20.28
N SER A 10 -4.71 -6.98 19.97
CA SER A 10 -5.12 -7.22 18.59
C SER A 10 -6.48 -6.59 18.29
N ARG A 11 -6.64 -6.09 17.07
CA ARG A 11 -7.86 -5.42 16.58
C ARG A 11 -8.20 -5.87 15.18
N GLU A 12 -9.48 -6.00 14.90
CA GLU A 12 -9.94 -6.13 13.52
C GLU A 12 -9.90 -4.79 12.82
N ALA A 13 -9.43 -4.80 11.58
CA ALA A 13 -9.39 -3.65 10.69
C ALA A 13 -10.07 -4.02 9.37
N ARG A 14 -11.01 -3.18 8.96
CA ARG A 14 -11.64 -3.22 7.64
C ARG A 14 -11.04 -2.09 6.82
N THR A 15 -10.36 -2.44 5.74
CA THR A 15 -9.68 -1.49 4.87
C THR A 15 -10.40 -1.35 3.55
N ARG A 16 -10.44 -0.14 3.02
CA ARG A 16 -10.95 0.15 1.69
C ARG A 16 -9.99 1.08 0.96
N VAL A 17 -9.72 0.79 -0.30
CA VAL A 17 -9.02 1.71 -1.21
C VAL A 17 -10.03 2.77 -1.65
N LEU A 18 -9.68 4.04 -1.45
CA LEU A 18 -10.49 5.20 -1.83
C LEU A 18 -10.10 5.74 -3.21
N SER A 19 -8.82 5.69 -3.55
CA SER A 19 -8.34 6.09 -4.88
C SER A 19 -7.03 5.38 -5.19
N ALA A 20 -6.86 4.91 -6.42
CA ALA A 20 -5.60 4.38 -6.92
C ALA A 20 -5.34 4.96 -8.31
N ARG A 21 -4.14 5.50 -8.51
CA ARG A 21 -3.69 6.05 -9.78
C ARG A 21 -2.19 5.74 -9.93
N PRO A 22 -1.76 5.12 -11.02
CA PRO A 22 -0.34 4.87 -11.26
C PRO A 22 0.43 6.17 -11.53
N PRO A 23 1.73 6.22 -11.23
CA PRO A 23 2.59 7.33 -11.64
C PRO A 23 2.78 7.36 -13.16
N THR A 24 3.00 8.56 -13.71
CA THR A 24 3.42 8.77 -15.09
C THR A 24 4.63 9.71 -15.11
N ALA A 25 5.26 9.88 -16.27
CA ALA A 25 6.40 10.79 -16.43
C ALA A 25 6.11 12.25 -16.02
N VAL A 26 4.84 12.67 -16.06
CA VAL A 26 4.42 14.07 -15.82
C VAL A 26 3.59 14.22 -14.54
N ARG A 27 3.22 13.12 -13.87
CA ARG A 27 2.33 13.16 -12.71
C ARG A 27 2.66 12.09 -11.68
N SER A 28 2.66 12.47 -10.41
CA SER A 28 2.75 11.53 -9.30
C SER A 28 1.55 10.58 -9.25
N GLY A 29 1.89 9.31 -9.03
CA GLY A 29 0.95 8.27 -8.65
C GLY A 29 0.36 8.55 -7.27
N ARG A 30 -0.81 7.99 -7.01
CA ARG A 30 -1.50 8.15 -5.73
C ARG A 30 -2.25 6.89 -5.35
N LEU A 31 -2.11 6.48 -4.11
CA LEU A 31 -2.95 5.45 -3.51
C LEU A 31 -3.48 5.97 -2.18
N ALA A 32 -4.79 6.07 -2.02
CA ALA A 32 -5.42 6.48 -0.77
C ALA A 32 -6.34 5.39 -0.26
N GLY A 33 -6.38 5.22 1.06
CA GLY A 33 -7.20 4.23 1.72
C GLY A 33 -7.78 4.74 3.03
N ARG A 34 -8.81 4.05 3.49
CA ARG A 34 -9.44 4.21 4.80
C ARG A 34 -9.40 2.89 5.53
N ALA A 35 -9.22 2.94 6.83
CA ALA A 35 -9.28 1.79 7.71
C ALA A 35 -10.23 2.08 8.88
N ASP A 36 -11.25 1.25 9.05
CA ASP A 36 -12.09 1.23 10.24
C ASP A 36 -11.57 0.15 11.17
N ILE A 37 -11.18 0.53 12.39
CA ILE A 37 -10.46 -0.29 13.37
C ILE A 37 -11.29 -0.42 14.63
N GLY A 38 -11.56 -1.66 15.03
CA GLY A 38 -12.39 -1.95 16.20
C GLY A 38 -13.77 -1.30 16.09
N ARG A 39 -14.22 -0.65 17.17
CA ARG A 39 -15.58 -0.07 17.29
C ARG A 39 -15.64 1.46 17.21
N GLY A 40 -14.54 2.15 16.94
CA GLY A 40 -14.57 3.62 17.01
C GLY A 40 -13.35 4.38 16.50
N THR A 41 -12.40 3.69 15.87
CA THR A 41 -11.20 4.33 15.33
C THR A 41 -11.22 4.24 13.82
N THR A 42 -11.01 5.37 13.16
CA THR A 42 -10.90 5.44 11.71
C THR A 42 -9.61 6.15 11.31
N GLY A 43 -8.82 5.46 10.49
CA GLY A 43 -7.62 5.98 9.87
C GLY A 43 -7.82 6.28 8.39
N ARG A 44 -7.09 7.28 7.90
CA ARG A 44 -6.80 7.47 6.48
C ARG A 44 -5.32 7.29 6.23
N VAL A 45 -5.02 6.76 5.05
CA VAL A 45 -3.67 6.64 4.53
C VAL A 45 -3.64 7.18 3.11
N ALA A 46 -2.57 7.87 2.75
CA ALA A 46 -2.31 8.34 1.40
C ALA A 46 -0.83 8.15 1.07
N TRP A 47 -0.60 7.55 -0.09
CA TRP A 47 0.69 7.39 -0.72
C TRP A 47 0.73 8.29 -1.94
N GLU A 48 1.81 9.05 -2.07
CA GLU A 48 2.15 9.79 -3.27
C GLU A 48 3.48 9.24 -3.80
N ILE A 49 3.49 8.84 -5.07
CA ILE A 49 4.64 8.18 -5.68
C ILE A 49 5.07 9.05 -6.86
N ALA A 50 6.19 9.74 -6.71
CA ALA A 50 6.80 10.51 -7.77
C ALA A 50 7.96 9.74 -8.39
N VAL A 51 8.22 9.99 -9.68
CA VAL A 51 9.43 9.51 -10.34
C VAL A 51 10.62 10.20 -9.68
N GLY A 52 11.53 9.42 -9.12
CA GLY A 52 12.77 9.87 -8.50
C GLY A 52 13.88 10.06 -9.53
N LYS A 53 15.01 10.62 -9.08
CA LYS A 53 16.22 10.70 -9.91
C LYS A 53 16.76 9.28 -10.16
N ASN A 54 17.45 9.09 -11.28
CA ASN A 54 18.13 7.82 -11.64
C ASN A 54 17.20 6.59 -11.72
N GLY A 55 15.95 6.77 -12.16
CA GLY A 55 14.99 5.66 -12.29
C GLY A 55 14.38 5.17 -10.97
N GLY A 56 14.72 5.79 -9.84
CA GLY A 56 14.12 5.49 -8.53
C GLY A 56 12.71 6.07 -8.36
N SER A 57 12.13 5.88 -7.19
CA SER A 57 10.84 6.47 -6.81
C SER A 57 10.97 7.28 -5.52
N LEU A 58 10.40 8.49 -5.51
CA LEU A 58 10.21 9.24 -4.27
C LEU A 58 8.79 8.97 -3.75
N VAL A 59 8.71 8.24 -2.63
CA VAL A 59 7.44 7.84 -2.02
C VAL A 59 7.18 8.67 -0.77
N THR A 60 6.06 9.40 -0.76
CA THR A 60 5.56 10.08 0.45
C THR A 60 4.36 9.34 1.00
N LEU A 61 4.48 8.89 2.26
CA LEU A 61 3.37 8.31 3.01
C LEU A 61 2.83 9.33 4.02
N ARG A 62 1.52 9.54 4.01
CA ARG A 62 0.80 10.26 5.06
C ARG A 62 -0.26 9.35 5.65
N ALA A 63 -0.27 9.21 6.97
CA ALA A 63 -1.30 8.49 7.69
C ALA A 63 -1.83 9.36 8.83
N ALA A 64 -3.14 9.33 9.03
CA ALA A 64 -3.81 10.11 10.08
C ALA A 64 -4.97 9.31 10.67
N ALA A 65 -5.12 9.37 11.99
CA ALA A 65 -6.34 8.94 12.67
C ALA A 65 -7.34 10.10 12.63
N GLU A 66 -8.39 9.98 11.82
CA GLU A 66 -9.46 11.00 11.79
C GLU A 66 -10.28 10.98 13.08
N ARG A 67 -10.53 9.77 13.57
CA ARG A 67 -11.23 9.50 14.80
C ARG A 67 -10.50 8.40 15.50
N ALA A 68 -10.33 8.54 16.82
CA ALA A 68 -9.79 7.49 17.65
C ALA A 68 -10.63 7.41 18.91
N SER A 69 -10.95 6.18 19.33
CA SER A 69 -11.54 5.94 20.64
C SER A 69 -10.58 6.41 21.75
N LEU A 70 -11.09 6.70 22.95
CA LEU A 70 -10.23 7.11 24.08
C LEU A 70 -9.14 6.08 24.38
N LEU A 71 -9.49 4.79 24.33
CA LEU A 71 -8.54 3.69 24.51
C LEU A 71 -7.51 3.64 23.38
N ASP A 72 -7.92 3.83 22.13
CA ASP A 72 -6.96 3.79 21.03
C ASP A 72 -6.05 5.03 21.02
N ARG A 73 -6.52 6.19 21.53
CA ARG A 73 -5.68 7.37 21.74
C ARG A 73 -4.58 7.11 22.76
N THR A 74 -4.91 6.52 23.91
CA THR A 74 -3.90 6.17 24.93
C THR A 74 -2.94 5.11 24.40
N LEU A 75 -3.44 4.10 23.68
CA LEU A 75 -2.59 3.10 23.03
C LEU A 75 -1.67 3.70 21.97
N LEU A 76 -2.11 4.69 21.19
CA LEU A 76 -1.25 5.38 20.22
C LEU A 76 -0.16 6.19 20.90
N LEU A 77 -0.46 6.84 22.04
CA LEU A 77 0.52 7.58 22.82
C LEU A 77 1.58 6.66 23.42
N LEU A 78 1.16 5.58 24.07
CA LEU A 78 2.06 4.60 24.70
C LEU A 78 2.78 3.72 23.68
N GLY A 79 2.16 3.48 22.53
CA GLY A 79 2.64 2.62 21.46
C GLY A 79 3.44 3.32 20.37
N ARG A 80 3.79 4.60 20.53
CA ARG A 80 4.47 5.37 19.48
C ARG A 80 5.79 4.74 19.04
N TRP A 81 6.61 4.29 19.99
CA TRP A 81 7.85 3.58 19.69
C TRP A 81 7.61 2.27 18.92
N TRP A 82 6.59 1.50 19.32
CA TRP A 82 6.21 0.27 18.63
C TRP A 82 5.76 0.54 17.19
N LEU A 83 4.99 1.61 16.96
CA LEU A 83 4.54 2.01 15.63
C LEU A 83 5.73 2.41 14.74
N GLN A 84 6.66 3.20 15.27
CA GLN A 84 7.88 3.58 14.58
C GLN A 84 8.68 2.34 14.19
N HIS A 85 8.95 1.45 15.15
CA HIS A 85 9.71 0.23 14.89
C HIS A 85 9.04 -0.69 13.87
N THR A 86 7.71 -0.82 13.92
CA THR A 86 6.96 -1.62 12.94
C THR A 86 7.04 -1.00 11.55
N PHE A 87 7.01 0.33 11.46
CA PHE A 87 7.16 1.06 10.20
C PHE A 87 8.58 0.89 9.63
N ASP A 88 9.61 1.04 10.45
CA ASP A 88 11.01 0.85 10.04
C ASP A 88 11.24 -0.59 9.52
N ARG A 89 10.66 -1.60 10.19
CA ARG A 89 10.71 -2.99 9.71
C ARG A 89 9.99 -3.19 8.38
N ALA A 90 8.86 -2.50 8.18
CA ALA A 90 8.13 -2.58 6.91
C ALA A 90 8.95 -1.95 5.77
N LEU A 91 9.63 -0.83 6.01
CA LEU A 91 10.53 -0.20 5.04
C LEU A 91 11.74 -1.09 4.72
N ALA A 92 12.39 -1.67 5.73
CA ALA A 92 13.50 -2.60 5.51
C ALA A 92 13.08 -3.86 4.72
N ASN A 93 11.84 -4.32 4.91
CA ASN A 93 11.30 -5.40 4.12
C ASN A 93 10.97 -4.98 2.68
N LEU A 94 10.46 -3.76 2.49
CA LEU A 94 10.21 -3.21 1.17
C LEU A 94 11.49 -3.09 0.35
N ASP A 95 12.58 -2.63 0.99
CA ASP A 95 13.91 -2.54 0.38
C ASP A 95 14.37 -3.90 -0.17
N ARG A 96 14.27 -4.96 0.64
CA ARG A 96 14.59 -6.33 0.23
C ARG A 96 13.73 -6.83 -0.93
N ILE A 97 12.46 -6.43 -1.01
CA ILE A 97 11.54 -6.87 -2.07
C ILE A 97 11.78 -6.11 -3.38
N LEU A 98 12.29 -4.88 -3.32
CA LEU A 98 12.53 -4.04 -4.50
C LEU A 98 13.93 -4.23 -5.11
N GLU A 99 14.94 -4.59 -4.32
CA GLU A 99 16.28 -5.02 -4.78
C GLU A 99 16.25 -6.03 -5.97
N PRO A 100 15.42 -7.09 -5.99
CA PRO A 100 15.40 -8.06 -7.10
C PRO A 100 14.79 -7.54 -8.41
N ALA A 101 14.13 -6.37 -8.46
CA ALA A 101 13.45 -5.89 -9.66
C ALA A 101 14.35 -5.07 -10.62
N THR A 102 15.55 -4.68 -10.20
CA THR A 102 16.40 -3.73 -10.95
C THR A 102 17.39 -4.41 -11.92
N THR A 103 17.60 -5.73 -11.83
CA THR A 103 18.63 -6.46 -12.59
C THR A 103 18.14 -7.26 -13.79
N ALA A 104 16.84 -7.26 -14.12
CA ALA A 104 16.35 -7.92 -15.32
C ALA A 104 16.26 -6.91 -16.48
N PRO A 105 17.10 -6.98 -17.52
CA PRO A 105 16.77 -6.33 -18.78
C PRO A 105 15.47 -6.94 -19.30
N GLU A 106 14.45 -6.10 -19.53
CA GLU A 106 13.23 -6.47 -20.25
C GLU A 106 13.57 -6.87 -21.69
N THR A 107 14.02 -8.11 -21.89
CA THR A 107 13.74 -8.82 -23.14
C THR A 107 12.35 -9.41 -22.99
N SER A 108 11.32 -8.58 -23.17
CA SER A 108 9.96 -9.08 -23.34
C SER A 108 9.86 -9.73 -24.72
N PRO A 109 9.66 -11.05 -24.86
CA PRO A 109 9.18 -11.58 -26.11
C PRO A 109 7.77 -11.03 -26.36
N ALA A 110 7.49 -10.64 -27.60
CA ALA A 110 6.21 -10.05 -28.01
C ALA A 110 5.02 -10.89 -27.56
N PRO A 111 3.85 -10.28 -27.23
CA PRO A 111 2.66 -11.04 -26.89
C PRO A 111 2.24 -11.89 -28.10
N SER A 112 2.42 -13.20 -27.99
CA SER A 112 1.87 -14.18 -28.93
C SER A 112 0.35 -14.20 -28.78
N VAL A 113 -0.32 -13.33 -29.54
CA VAL A 113 -1.77 -13.37 -29.72
C VAL A 113 -2.11 -14.68 -30.43
N ARG A 114 -2.71 -15.63 -29.70
CA ARG A 114 -3.35 -16.79 -30.35
C ARG A 114 -4.64 -16.29 -31.03
N PRO A 115 -4.87 -16.58 -32.32
CA PRO A 115 -6.14 -16.27 -32.94
C PRO A 115 -7.26 -17.09 -32.28
N VAL A 116 -8.34 -16.41 -31.89
CA VAL A 116 -9.59 -17.05 -31.44
C VAL A 116 -10.28 -17.65 -32.68
N PRO A 117 -10.65 -18.94 -32.68
CA PRO A 117 -11.35 -19.51 -33.82
C PRO A 117 -12.78 -18.93 -33.90
N GLU A 118 -13.14 -18.41 -35.08
CA GLU A 118 -14.49 -17.99 -35.43
C GLU A 118 -15.47 -19.16 -35.23
N GLN A 119 -16.43 -19.00 -34.32
CA GLN A 119 -17.58 -19.88 -34.28
C GLN A 119 -18.52 -19.52 -35.42
N LYS A 120 -18.53 -20.37 -36.46
CA LYS A 120 -19.44 -20.30 -37.59
C LYS A 120 -20.85 -20.65 -37.09
N ALA A 121 -21.77 -19.69 -37.13
CA ALA A 121 -23.19 -19.94 -37.00
C ALA A 121 -23.70 -20.70 -38.24
N ALA A 122 -24.31 -21.84 -38.01
CA ALA A 122 -25.27 -22.50 -38.90
C ALA A 122 -26.36 -23.03 -37.95
N GLY A 123 -27.63 -22.68 -38.09
CA GLY A 123 -28.41 -22.69 -39.32
C GLY A 123 -29.36 -23.86 -39.20
#